data_AF-B7RNP3-F1
#
_entry.id   AF-B7RNP3-F1
#
_cell.length_a   1.000
_cell.length_b   1.000
_cell.length_c   1.000
_cell.angle_alpha   90.00
_cell.angle_beta   90.00
_cell.angle_gamma   90.00
#
_symmetry.space_group_name_H-M   'P 1'
#
loop_
_entity.id
_entity.type
_entity.pdbx_description
1 polymer ?
#
loop_
_entity_poly.entity_id
_entity_poly.type
_entity_poly.pdbx_seq_one_letter_code
_entity_poly.pdbx_strand_id
1 'polypeptide(L)'
;MLSKKKGEMVDLDLNGRIQHLEKESPDQAQTFHALRIIGNIGSHTTELSREVLLDALELYEDALLEIYSNRKLYLDALKQKIIKTKGQY
;
A
#
# COMPACT_ATOMS: atom_id res chain seq x y z
N MET A 1 6.18 6.80 -13.45
CA MET A 1 5.77 7.73 -14.53
C MET A 1 4.75 7.01 -15.39
N LEU A 2 3.49 7.43 -15.39
CA LEU A 2 2.48 7.08 -16.41
C LEU A 2 1.39 8.16 -16.43
N SER A 3 0.95 8.53 -17.64
CA SER A 3 0.46 9.88 -17.98
C SER A 3 -1.01 10.21 -17.66
N LYS A 4 -1.30 11.49 -17.36
CA LYS A 4 -2.64 12.11 -17.29
C LYS A 4 -3.09 12.78 -18.61
N LYS A 5 -2.23 12.84 -19.64
CA LYS A 5 -2.49 13.43 -20.97
C LYS A 5 -1.69 12.69 -22.06
N LYS A 6 -2.39 12.08 -23.02
CA LYS A 6 -1.85 11.29 -24.15
C LYS A 6 -0.45 11.77 -24.61
N GLY A 7 0.59 10.96 -24.36
CA GLY A 7 1.90 11.06 -25.01
C GLY A 7 3.05 11.63 -24.18
N GLU A 8 2.81 12.37 -23.11
CA GLU A 8 3.89 12.95 -22.28
C GLU A 8 4.09 12.20 -20.97
N MET A 9 5.36 11.83 -20.72
CA MET A 9 5.82 11.28 -19.44
C MET A 9 5.90 12.41 -18.42
N VAL A 10 5.03 12.35 -17.41
CA VAL A 10 5.04 13.28 -16.28
C VAL A 10 5.34 12.53 -14.99
N ASP A 11 6.01 13.22 -14.06
CA ASP A 11 6.15 12.74 -12.70
C ASP A 11 4.79 12.75 -12.01
N LEU A 12 4.52 11.65 -11.29
CA LEU A 12 3.30 11.50 -10.53
C LEU A 12 3.49 12.11 -9.14
N ASP A 13 2.56 12.98 -8.75
CA ASP A 13 2.41 13.36 -7.35
C ASP A 13 2.03 12.15 -6.48
N LEU A 14 2.03 12.30 -5.16
CA LEU A 14 1.72 11.21 -4.23
C LEU A 14 0.37 10.55 -4.54
N ASN A 15 -0.66 11.33 -4.86
CA ASN A 15 -1.97 10.81 -5.19
C ASN A 15 -1.96 10.02 -6.50
N GLY A 16 -1.28 10.53 -7.53
CA GLY A 16 -1.08 9.85 -8.80
C GLY A 16 -0.29 8.53 -8.66
N ARG A 17 0.70 8.49 -7.75
CA ARG A 17 1.43 7.26 -7.41
C ARG A 17 0.53 6.22 -6.76
N ILE A 18 -0.36 6.63 -5.86
CA ILE A 18 -1.34 5.74 -5.21
C ILE A 18 -2.36 5.21 -6.23
N GLN A 19 -2.89 6.06 -7.11
CA GLN A 19 -3.78 5.65 -8.20
C GLN A 19 -3.12 4.68 -9.18
N HIS A 20 -1.80 4.81 -9.36
CA HIS A 20 -1.05 3.85 -10.16
C HIS A 20 -0.91 2.50 -9.44
N LEU A 21 -0.56 2.52 -8.14
CA LEU A 21 -0.44 1.35 -7.29
C LEU A 21 -1.76 0.56 -7.18
N GLU A 22 -2.91 1.23 -7.17
CA GLU A 22 -4.23 0.60 -7.11
C GLU A 22 -4.45 -0.46 -8.20
N LYS A 23 -3.77 -0.32 -9.34
CA LYS A 23 -3.85 -1.30 -10.45
C LYS A 23 -3.08 -2.59 -10.16
N GLU A 24 -2.10 -2.54 -9.27
CA GLU A 24 -1.20 -3.66 -8.97
C GLU A 24 -1.50 -4.26 -7.59
N SER A 25 -1.84 -3.41 -6.62
CA SER A 25 -2.17 -3.79 -5.25
C SER A 25 -3.25 -2.85 -4.69
N PRO A 26 -4.54 -3.17 -4.89
CA PRO A 26 -5.65 -2.36 -4.40
C PRO A 26 -5.62 -2.15 -2.88
N ASP A 27 -5.32 -3.21 -2.12
CA ASP A 27 -5.30 -3.17 -0.66
C ASP A 27 -4.21 -2.22 -0.15
N GLN A 28 -2.98 -2.32 -0.69
CA GLN A 28 -1.90 -1.38 -0.34
C GLN A 28 -2.23 0.05 -0.75
N ALA A 29 -2.85 0.25 -1.91
CA ALA A 29 -3.27 1.57 -2.35
C ALA A 29 -4.28 2.21 -1.39
N GLN A 30 -5.22 1.43 -0.86
CA GLN A 30 -6.17 1.89 0.16
C GLN A 30 -5.45 2.33 1.44
N THR A 31 -4.49 1.54 1.93
CA THR A 31 -3.67 1.89 3.10
C THR A 31 -2.90 3.20 2.89
N PHE A 32 -2.21 3.34 1.76
CA PHE A 32 -1.48 4.59 1.46
C PHE A 32 -2.41 5.79 1.23
N HIS A 33 -3.60 5.56 0.70
CA HIS A 33 -4.59 6.63 0.56
C HIS A 33 -5.07 7.13 1.93
N ALA A 34 -5.31 6.23 2.89
CA ALA A 34 -5.67 6.60 4.27
C ALA A 34 -4.54 7.40 4.94
N LEU A 35 -3.30 6.91 4.86
CA LEU A 35 -2.13 7.61 5.39
C LEU A 35 -1.92 9.00 4.74
N ARG A 36 -2.17 9.12 3.42
CA ARG A 36 -2.13 10.41 2.71
C ARG A 36 -3.14 11.41 3.30
N ILE A 37 -4.37 10.97 3.59
CA ILE A 37 -5.39 11.86 4.18
C ILE A 37 -4.89 12.42 5.51
N ILE A 38 -4.37 11.57 6.39
CA ILE A 38 -3.86 11.98 7.70
C ILE A 38 -2.65 12.92 7.55
N GLY A 39 -1.71 12.59 6.66
CA GLY A 39 -0.56 13.45 6.37
C GLY A 39 -0.94 14.81 5.79
N ASN A 40 -1.98 14.87 4.94
CA ASN A 40 -2.51 16.12 4.41
C ASN A 40 -3.12 16.99 5.52
N ILE A 41 -3.85 16.39 6.47
CA ILE A 41 -4.38 17.13 7.64
C ILE A 41 -3.22 17.73 8.42
N GLY A 42 -2.21 16.94 8.80
CA GLY A 42 -1.06 17.41 9.57
C GLY A 42 -0.17 18.43 8.84
N SER A 43 -0.27 18.53 7.51
CA SER A 43 0.41 19.57 6.72
C SER A 43 -0.32 20.92 6.73
N HIS A 44 -1.61 20.92 7.09
CA HIS A 44 -2.47 22.11 7.12
C HIS A 44 -2.89 22.53 8.53
N THR A 45 -2.88 21.62 9.49
CA THR A 45 -3.25 21.88 10.89
C THR A 45 -2.15 21.38 11.83
N THR A 46 -1.96 22.07 12.95
CA THR A 46 -1.08 21.61 14.04
C THR A 46 -1.78 20.72 15.05
N GLU A 47 -3.10 20.55 14.92
CA GLU A 47 -3.94 19.80 15.84
C GLU A 47 -4.49 18.56 15.14
N LEU A 48 -3.93 17.41 15.51
CA LEU A 48 -4.42 16.07 15.20
C LEU A 48 -4.74 15.40 16.54
N SER A 49 -5.85 14.69 16.61
CA SER A 49 -6.17 13.94 17.82
C SER A 49 -5.20 12.76 17.98
N ARG A 50 -5.00 12.32 19.22
CA ARG A 50 -4.14 11.18 19.52
C ARG A 50 -4.62 9.92 18.80
N GLU A 51 -5.94 9.74 18.72
CA GLU A 51 -6.59 8.59 18.10
C GLU A 51 -6.23 8.50 16.61
N VAL A 52 -6.29 9.62 15.88
CA VAL A 52 -5.92 9.66 14.46
C VAL A 52 -4.44 9.31 14.26
N LEU A 53 -3.56 9.70 15.17
CA LEU A 53 -2.14 9.34 15.11
C LEU A 53 -1.91 7.85 15.39
N LEU A 54 -2.67 7.26 16.32
CA LEU A 54 -2.60 5.82 16.61
C LEU A 54 -3.15 4.99 15.44
N ASP A 55 -4.25 5.42 14.82
CA ASP A 55 -4.80 4.78 13.62
C ASP A 55 -3.79 4.83 12.47
N ALA A 56 -3.10 5.96 12.29
CA ALA A 56 -2.04 6.08 11.29
C ALA A 56 -0.85 5.15 11.58
N LEU A 57 -0.46 5.01 12.85
CA LEU A 57 0.63 4.14 13.26
C LEU A 57 0.30 2.67 12.97
N GLU A 58 -0.90 2.22 13.34
CA GLU A 58 -1.37 0.84 13.09
C GLU A 58 -1.32 0.50 11.58
N LEU A 59 -1.86 1.39 10.75
CA LEU A 59 -1.83 1.23 9.28
C LEU A 59 -0.41 1.24 8.71
N TYR A 60 0.47 2.06 9.28
CA TYR A 60 1.86 2.13 8.85
C TYR A 60 2.63 0.85 9.21
N GLU A 61 2.43 0.32 10.42
CA GLU A 61 3.04 -0.94 10.87
C GLU A 61 2.58 -2.13 10.02
N ASP A 62 1.28 -2.23 9.74
CA ASP A 62 0.75 -3.28 8.86
C ASP A 62 1.34 -3.19 7.44
N ALA A 63 1.41 -1.98 6.87
CA ALA A 63 2.02 -1.77 5.56
C ALA A 63 3.51 -2.18 5.53
N LEU A 64 4.27 -1.85 6.59
CA LEU A 64 5.66 -2.27 6.72
C LEU A 64 5.78 -3.79 6.80
N LEU A 65 4.93 -4.44 7.59
CA LEU A 65 4.89 -5.90 7.67
C LEU A 65 4.60 -6.48 6.29
N GLU A 66 3.61 -5.99 5.56
CA GLU A 66 3.27 -6.51 4.24
C GLU A 66 4.44 -6.36 3.24
N ILE A 67 5.02 -5.16 3.16
CA ILE A 67 6.08 -4.82 2.20
C ILE A 67 7.35 -5.62 2.46
N TYR A 68 7.75 -5.76 3.73
CA TYR A 68 9.05 -6.35 4.07
C TYR A 68 9.00 -7.82 4.48
N SER A 69 7.84 -8.35 4.88
CA SER A 69 7.77 -9.74 5.39
C SER A 69 7.93 -10.82 4.31
N ASN A 70 7.89 -10.46 3.02
CA ASN A 70 7.77 -11.43 1.91
C ASN A 70 6.64 -12.45 2.12
N ARG A 71 5.67 -12.18 3.01
CA ARG A 71 4.68 -13.16 3.47
C ARG A 71 3.81 -13.64 2.32
N LYS A 72 3.42 -12.74 1.42
CA LYS A 72 2.68 -13.10 0.22
C LYS A 72 3.47 -14.07 -0.67
N LEU A 73 4.74 -13.78 -0.94
CA LEU A 73 5.61 -14.67 -1.74
C LEU A 73 5.76 -16.05 -1.08
N TYR A 74 5.95 -16.08 0.24
CA TYR A 74 6.02 -17.33 1.00
C TYR A 74 4.71 -18.13 0.90
N LEU A 75 3.56 -17.49 1.13
CA LEU A 75 2.26 -18.15 1.06
C LEU A 75 1.94 -18.62 -0.36
N ASP A 76 2.31 -17.87 -1.38
CA ASP A 76 2.12 -18.27 -2.77
C ASP A 76 3.02 -19.46 -3.13
N ALA A 77 4.27 -19.48 -2.68
CA ALA A 77 5.14 -20.64 -2.81
C ALA A 77 4.58 -21.88 -2.09
N LEU A 78 4.03 -21.69 -0.88
CA LEU A 78 3.41 -22.76 -0.11
C LEU A 78 2.15 -23.32 -0.81
N LYS A 79 1.28 -22.45 -1.35
CA LYS A 79 0.13 -22.86 -2.17
C LYS A 79 0.59 -23.70 -3.37
N GLN A 80 1.61 -23.23 -4.09
CA GLN A 80 2.16 -23.97 -5.24
C GLN A 80 2.74 -25.32 -4.84
N LYS A 81 3.45 -25.40 -3.71
CA LYS A 81 3.92 -26.67 -3.13
C LYS A 81 2.76 -27.62 -2.92
N ILE A 82 1.70 -27.18 -2.23
CA ILE A 82 0.51 -27.99 -1.94
C ILE A 82 -0.16 -28.47 -3.23
N ILE A 83 -0.37 -27.59 -4.21
CA ILE A 83 -1.01 -27.93 -5.48
C ILE A 83 -0.19 -28.98 -6.24
N LYS A 84 1.12 -28.77 -6.38
CA LYS A 84 2.02 -29.64 -7.14
C LYS A 84 2.11 -31.05 -6.55
N THR A 85 2.15 -31.12 -5.22
CA THR A 85 2.30 -32.36 -4.46
C THR A 85 0.96 -33.02 -4.16
N LYS A 86 -0.16 -32.34 -4.45
CA LYS A 86 -1.50 -32.73 -4.00
C LYS A 86 -1.54 -32.98 -2.48
N GLY A 87 -0.77 -32.19 -1.72
CA GLY A 87 -0.65 -32.33 -0.27
C GLY A 87 0.27 -33.46 0.21
N GLN A 88 1.03 -34.11 -0.67
CA GLN A 88 1.96 -35.19 -0.33
C GLN A 88 3.41 -34.67 -0.34
N TYR A 89 3.86 -34.07 0.77
CA TYR A 89 5.22 -33.52 0.94
C TYR A 89 5.65 -33.40 2.39
#